data_AF-A0A9Q1IR33-F1
#
_entry.id   AF-A0A9Q1IR33-F1
#
_cell.length_a   1.000
_cell.length_b   1.000
_cell.length_c   1.000
_cell.angle_alpha   90.00
_cell.angle_beta   90.00
_cell.angle_gamma   90.00
#
_symmetry.space_group_name_H-M   'P 1'
#
loop_
_entity.id
_entity.type
_entity.pdbx_description
1 polymer ?
#
loop_
_entity_poly.entity_id
_entity_poly.type
_entity_poly.pdbx_seq_one_letter_code
_entity_poly.pdbx_strand_id
1 'polypeptide(L)'
;MPTFPKKNGGEVTFRENGTQLAVKWQDKRDVNFLTTVHPSSMAQSGRLDHFTGEPKVKPAGVLDYNKKMGAVDRADMITSFVDCARKSTKWYKKLFFHLLDTAVLNAYTVHRKLSEERMPYKDFRLKLVKELIQEHPLPRRSTGGRPCVNTPLRLTGRHFPSFVPPTEAQGQSTRRHCRVCLYTTQRKRERKLTRYMCSSCDTALCPAPCFEEFHTLKNY
;
A
#
# COMPACT_ATOMS: atom_id res chain seq x y z
N MET A 1 -34.01 27.10 10.92
CA MET A 1 -32.64 27.30 11.44
C MET A 1 -32.68 28.38 12.52
N PRO A 2 -32.04 28.20 13.69
CA PRO A 2 -32.00 29.24 14.71
C PRO A 2 -31.34 30.51 14.15
N THR A 3 -31.97 31.67 14.38
CA THR A 3 -31.46 32.98 13.96
C THR A 3 -30.55 33.55 15.04
N PHE A 4 -29.34 33.96 14.64
CA PHE A 4 -28.36 34.54 15.55
C PHE A 4 -28.01 35.97 15.11
N PRO A 5 -27.81 36.90 16.06
CA PRO A 5 -27.42 38.28 15.74
C PRO A 5 -26.02 38.35 15.09
N LYS A 6 -25.74 39.45 14.37
CA LYS A 6 -24.39 39.81 13.88
C LYS A 6 -23.53 40.27 15.06
N LYS A 7 -22.24 39.89 15.08
CA LYS A 7 -21.34 40.11 16.23
C LYS A 7 -19.93 40.52 15.82
N ASN A 8 -19.21 41.09 16.78
CA ASN A 8 -17.78 41.41 16.69
C ASN A 8 -16.92 40.14 16.85
N GLY A 9 -15.65 40.21 16.40
CA GLY A 9 -14.73 39.06 16.42
C GLY A 9 -14.52 38.49 17.82
N GLY A 10 -14.61 37.16 17.96
CA GLY A 10 -14.40 36.44 19.22
C GLY A 10 -15.68 36.13 20.02
N GLU A 11 -16.82 36.73 19.67
CA GLU A 11 -18.05 36.51 20.40
C GLU A 11 -18.72 35.16 20.08
N VAL A 12 -19.35 34.56 21.10
CA VAL A 12 -20.14 33.33 21.00
C VAL A 12 -21.60 33.64 21.29
N THR A 13 -22.50 32.95 20.59
CA THR A 13 -23.93 32.85 20.93
C THR A 13 -24.34 31.40 20.90
N PHE A 14 -25.24 31.03 21.79
CA PHE A 14 -25.77 29.68 21.81
C PHE A 14 -27.27 29.69 22.09
N ARG A 15 -27.94 28.65 21.62
CA ARG A 15 -29.32 28.31 21.98
C ARG A 15 -29.37 26.83 22.31
N GLU A 16 -30.09 26.48 23.36
CA GLU A 16 -30.28 25.08 23.77
C GLU A 16 -31.76 24.71 23.81
N ASN A 17 -32.05 23.43 23.61
CA ASN A 17 -33.38 22.85 23.74
C ASN A 17 -33.38 21.66 24.73
N GLY A 18 -32.55 21.73 25.78
CA GLY A 18 -32.38 20.68 26.80
C GLY A 18 -31.54 19.47 26.36
N THR A 19 -31.58 19.05 25.09
CA THR A 19 -30.80 17.89 24.59
C THR A 19 -29.66 18.27 23.65
N GLN A 20 -29.79 19.42 23.00
CA GLN A 20 -28.88 19.87 21.95
C GLN A 20 -28.57 21.34 22.17
N LEU A 21 -27.32 21.69 21.93
CA LEU A 21 -26.77 23.03 21.97
C LEU A 21 -26.37 23.44 20.55
N ALA A 22 -26.95 24.52 20.06
CA ALA A 22 -26.56 25.18 18.83
C ALA A 22 -25.67 26.37 19.16
N VAL A 23 -24.44 26.38 18.64
CA VAL A 23 -23.45 27.42 18.92
C VAL A 23 -23.07 28.11 17.62
N LYS A 24 -23.04 29.44 17.66
CA LYS A 24 -22.46 30.31 16.65
C LYS A 24 -21.30 31.07 17.26
N TRP A 25 -20.12 30.90 16.67
CA TRP A 25 -18.87 31.56 17.06
C TRP A 25 -18.31 32.37 15.89
N GLN A 26 -18.01 33.65 16.13
CA GLN A 26 -17.42 34.53 15.12
C GLN A 26 -15.89 34.51 15.26
N ASP A 27 -15.20 33.86 14.31
CA ASP A 27 -13.73 34.02 14.10
C ASP A 27 -13.51 35.02 12.95
N LYS A 28 -12.67 34.69 11.95
CA LYS A 28 -12.63 35.46 10.69
C LYS A 28 -13.95 35.37 9.91
N ARG A 29 -14.70 34.29 10.11
CA ARG A 29 -16.03 34.02 9.55
C ARG A 29 -16.89 33.36 10.62
N ASP A 30 -18.20 33.38 10.39
CA ASP A 30 -19.18 32.67 11.20
C ASP A 30 -18.91 31.15 11.18
N VAL A 31 -18.72 30.55 12.36
CA VAL A 31 -18.64 29.10 12.57
C VAL A 31 -19.86 28.67 13.36
N ASN A 32 -20.73 27.88 12.73
CA ASN A 32 -21.91 27.31 13.35
C ASN A 32 -21.72 25.81 13.57
N PHE A 33 -22.04 25.32 14.76
CA PHE A 33 -22.02 23.88 15.04
C PHE A 33 -23.11 23.47 16.02
N LEU A 34 -23.45 22.19 16.00
CA LEU A 34 -24.41 21.56 16.92
C LEU A 34 -23.66 20.54 17.78
N THR A 35 -24.04 20.44 19.05
CA THR A 35 -23.48 19.45 19.96
C THR A 35 -24.52 18.98 20.97
N THR A 36 -24.44 17.72 21.38
CA THR A 36 -25.24 17.09 22.44
C THR A 36 -24.45 16.86 23.72
N VAL A 37 -23.13 17.08 23.68
CA VAL A 37 -22.19 16.66 24.75
C VAL A 37 -21.41 17.85 25.32
N HIS A 38 -21.12 18.86 24.50
CA HIS A 38 -20.27 19.97 24.93
C HIS A 38 -21.09 21.12 25.51
N PRO A 39 -20.63 21.74 26.61
CA PRO A 39 -21.16 23.02 27.07
C PRO A 39 -20.77 24.17 26.13
N SER A 40 -21.40 25.33 26.29
CA SER A 40 -21.07 26.56 25.57
C SER A 40 -19.75 27.23 26.01
N SER A 41 -18.94 26.53 26.81
CA SER A 41 -17.73 27.07 27.40
C SER A 41 -16.62 27.31 26.38
N MET A 42 -15.79 28.30 26.71
CA MET A 42 -14.62 28.69 25.96
C MET A 42 -13.37 28.06 26.60
N ALA A 43 -12.48 27.52 25.78
CA ALA A 43 -11.26 26.87 26.21
C ALA A 43 -10.06 27.40 25.43
N GLN A 44 -8.90 27.44 26.08
CA GLN A 44 -7.66 27.85 25.42
C GLN A 44 -7.24 26.79 24.40
N SER A 45 -6.86 27.24 23.19
CA SER A 45 -6.46 26.35 22.10
C SER A 45 -5.01 25.86 22.19
N GLY A 46 -4.24 26.32 23.19
CA GLY A 46 -2.80 26.06 23.32
C GLY A 46 -1.93 26.75 22.26
N ARG A 47 -2.51 27.64 21.45
CA ARG A 47 -1.81 28.48 20.48
C ARG A 47 -1.91 29.94 20.89
N LEU A 48 -0.82 30.67 20.73
CA LEU A 48 -0.80 32.12 20.91
C LEU A 48 -1.23 32.80 19.60
N ASP A 49 -1.95 33.90 19.72
CA ASP A 49 -2.16 34.79 18.60
C ASP A 49 -0.84 35.46 18.24
N HIS A 50 -0.46 35.40 16.97
CA HIS A 50 0.81 35.96 16.49
C HIS A 50 0.80 37.49 16.53
N PHE A 51 -0.37 38.13 16.54
CA PHE A 51 -0.48 39.59 16.55
C PHE A 51 -0.58 40.17 17.96
N THR A 52 -1.38 39.56 18.83
CA THR A 52 -1.60 40.05 20.21
C THR A 52 -0.72 39.36 21.25
N GLY A 53 -0.11 38.22 20.93
CA GLY A 53 0.68 37.43 21.89
C GLY A 53 -0.17 36.72 22.96
N GLU A 54 -1.50 36.82 22.88
CA GLU A 54 -2.43 36.26 23.86
C GLU A 54 -2.84 34.82 23.52
N PRO A 55 -3.27 34.00 24.51
CA PRO A 55 -3.78 32.66 24.26
C PRO A 55 -5.06 32.71 23.41
N LYS A 56 -5.04 32.08 22.23
CA LYS A 56 -6.22 32.02 21.37
C LYS A 56 -7.28 31.12 22.01
N VAL A 57 -8.42 31.71 22.35
CA VAL A 57 -9.56 31.02 22.97
C VAL A 57 -10.58 30.60 21.91
N LYS A 58 -11.12 29.39 22.03
CA LYS A 58 -12.14 28.83 21.12
C LYS A 58 -13.21 28.06 21.90
N PRO A 59 -14.41 27.86 21.35
CA PRO A 59 -15.40 27.00 21.98
C PRO A 59 -14.85 25.60 22.19
N ALA A 60 -15.10 25.00 23.34
CA ALA A 60 -14.59 23.66 23.68
C ALA A 60 -14.98 22.61 22.63
N GLY A 61 -16.22 22.68 22.12
CA GLY A 61 -16.70 21.79 21.05
C GLY A 61 -15.93 21.95 19.73
N VAL A 62 -15.47 23.15 19.40
CA VAL A 62 -14.65 23.40 18.19
C VAL A 62 -13.25 22.79 18.35
N LEU A 63 -12.67 22.84 19.56
CA LEU A 63 -11.37 22.21 19.82
C LEU A 63 -11.45 20.70 19.67
N ASP A 64 -12.46 20.07 20.28
CA ASP A 64 -12.62 18.61 20.21
C ASP A 64 -12.99 18.14 18.80
N TYR A 65 -13.85 18.89 18.09
CA TYR A 65 -14.14 18.64 16.69
C TYR A 65 -12.88 18.67 15.83
N ASN A 66 -12.07 19.74 15.91
CA ASN A 66 -10.83 19.85 15.13
C ASN A 66 -9.82 18.74 15.47
N LYS A 67 -9.78 18.28 16.72
CA LYS A 67 -8.92 17.18 17.15
C LYS A 67 -9.31 15.85 16.49
N LYS A 68 -10.61 15.63 16.24
CA LYS A 68 -11.16 14.35 15.77
C LYS A 68 -11.47 14.31 14.28
N MET A 69 -11.83 15.44 13.66
CA MET A 69 -12.32 15.49 12.28
C MET A 69 -11.31 14.97 11.25
N GLY A 70 -10.01 15.16 11.49
CA GLY A 70 -8.95 14.79 10.54
C GLY A 70 -8.65 13.29 10.45
N ALA A 71 -9.35 12.43 11.20
CA ALA A 71 -9.10 10.99 11.17
C ALA A 71 -9.42 10.37 9.80
N VAL A 72 -10.53 10.77 9.18
CA VAL A 72 -10.95 10.26 7.86
C VAL A 72 -9.99 10.76 6.77
N ASP A 73 -9.73 12.07 6.73
CA ASP A 73 -8.79 12.68 5.78
C ASP A 73 -7.40 12.05 5.87
N ARG A 74 -6.96 11.70 7.07
CA ARG A 74 -5.67 11.02 7.28
C ARG A 74 -5.67 9.60 6.72
N ALA A 75 -6.74 8.84 6.89
CA ALA A 75 -6.87 7.51 6.33
C ALA A 75 -6.89 7.55 4.79
N ASP A 76 -7.63 8.50 4.22
CA ASP A 76 -7.69 8.75 2.78
C ASP A 76 -6.32 9.16 2.22
N MET A 77 -5.64 10.07 2.91
CA MET A 77 -4.29 10.50 2.55
C MET A 77 -3.31 9.32 2.54
N ILE A 78 -3.29 8.49 3.60
CA ILE A 78 -2.40 7.31 3.66
C ILE A 78 -2.70 6.33 2.52
N THR A 79 -3.99 6.11 2.24
CA THR A 79 -4.44 5.19 1.19
C THR A 79 -4.07 5.70 -0.21
N SER A 80 -4.20 7.00 -0.45
CA SER A 80 -3.93 7.63 -1.75
C SER A 80 -2.50 7.42 -2.25
N PHE A 81 -1.51 7.33 -1.35
CA PHE A 81 -0.11 7.09 -1.72
C PHE A 81 0.15 5.69 -2.28
N VAL A 82 -0.74 4.73 -2.00
CA VAL A 82 -0.50 3.31 -2.28
C VAL A 82 -1.73 2.60 -2.86
N ASP A 83 -2.66 3.35 -3.44
CA ASP A 83 -3.95 2.91 -3.98
C ASP A 83 -3.80 1.73 -4.96
N CYS A 84 -4.57 0.68 -4.75
CA CYS A 84 -4.64 -0.48 -5.64
C CYS A 84 -5.52 -0.24 -6.87
N ALA A 85 -6.36 0.79 -6.86
CA ALA A 85 -7.31 1.05 -7.92
C ALA A 85 -6.61 1.28 -9.27
N ARG A 86 -7.14 0.60 -10.29
CA ARG A 86 -6.70 0.73 -11.68
C ARG A 86 -7.83 1.30 -12.53
N LYS A 87 -7.48 2.00 -13.61
CA LYS A 87 -8.47 2.43 -14.61
C LYS A 87 -9.29 1.22 -15.07
N SER A 88 -10.60 1.29 -14.88
CA SER A 88 -11.52 0.25 -15.31
C SER A 88 -12.87 0.87 -15.67
N THR A 89 -13.53 0.30 -16.68
CA THR A 89 -14.89 0.68 -17.09
C THR A 89 -15.96 0.15 -16.14
N LYS A 90 -15.62 -0.85 -15.31
CA LYS A 90 -16.55 -1.51 -14.40
C LYS A 90 -16.47 -0.89 -13.00
N TRP A 91 -17.51 -0.17 -12.59
CA TRP A 91 -17.54 0.59 -11.33
C TRP A 91 -17.31 -0.27 -10.08
N TYR A 92 -17.83 -1.50 -10.04
CA TYR A 92 -17.71 -2.38 -8.88
C TYR A 92 -16.26 -2.76 -8.56
N LYS A 93 -15.36 -2.73 -9.56
CA LYS A 93 -13.93 -2.96 -9.32
C LYS A 93 -13.31 -1.85 -8.48
N LYS A 94 -13.75 -0.60 -8.67
CA LYS A 94 -13.31 0.52 -7.85
C LYS A 94 -13.73 0.33 -6.39
N LEU A 95 -14.97 -0.11 -6.17
CA LEU A 95 -15.47 -0.44 -4.82
C LEU A 95 -14.64 -1.57 -4.18
N PHE A 96 -14.39 -2.65 -4.93
CA PHE A 96 -13.58 -3.77 -4.45
C PHE A 96 -12.17 -3.33 -4.02
N PHE A 97 -11.46 -2.56 -4.85
CA PHE A 97 -10.11 -2.10 -4.52
C PHE A 97 -10.10 -1.15 -3.32
N HIS A 98 -11.10 -0.27 -3.21
CA HIS A 98 -11.24 0.60 -2.05
C HIS A 98 -11.47 -0.19 -0.75
N LEU A 99 -12.33 -1.22 -0.79
CA LEU A 99 -12.56 -2.11 0.35
C LEU A 99 -11.29 -2.89 0.72
N LEU A 100 -10.54 -3.36 -0.27
CA LEU A 100 -9.27 -4.05 -0.06
C LEU A 100 -8.24 -3.14 0.62
N ASP A 101 -8.07 -1.92 0.13
CA ASP A 101 -7.12 -0.97 0.73
C ASP A 101 -7.52 -0.57 2.16
N THR A 102 -8.83 -0.40 2.40
CA THR A 102 -9.36 -0.15 3.74
C THR A 102 -9.10 -1.34 4.68
N ALA A 103 -9.29 -2.57 4.21
CA ALA A 103 -9.00 -3.78 4.98
C ALA A 103 -7.52 -3.89 5.35
N VAL A 104 -6.62 -3.58 4.41
CA VAL A 104 -5.17 -3.59 4.64
C VAL A 104 -4.74 -2.51 5.64
N LEU A 105 -5.33 -1.30 5.55
CA LEU A 105 -5.07 -0.22 6.52
C LEU A 105 -5.57 -0.57 7.93
N ASN A 106 -6.73 -1.22 8.03
CA ASN A 106 -7.26 -1.72 9.30
C ASN A 106 -6.37 -2.81 9.89
N ALA A 107 -5.93 -3.78 9.08
CA ALA A 107 -4.99 -4.81 9.50
C ALA A 107 -3.66 -4.20 10.01
N TYR A 108 -3.14 -3.19 9.32
CA TYR A 108 -1.96 -2.45 9.77
C TYR A 108 -2.19 -1.73 11.10
N THR A 109 -3.38 -1.16 11.31
CA THR A 109 -3.73 -0.49 12.58
C THR A 109 -3.78 -1.48 13.74
N VAL A 110 -4.30 -2.69 13.50
CA VAL A 110 -4.28 -3.79 14.48
C VAL A 110 -2.84 -4.25 14.74
N HIS A 111 -2.06 -4.49 13.69
CA HIS A 111 -0.65 -4.88 13.82
C HIS A 111 0.14 -3.86 14.64
N ARG A 112 -0.05 -2.55 14.41
CA ARG A 112 0.60 -1.49 15.19
C ARG A 112 0.19 -1.43 16.66
N LYS A 113 -0.99 -1.93 17.01
CA LYS A 113 -1.46 -1.98 18.40
C LYS A 113 -0.91 -3.19 19.15
N LEU A 114 -0.65 -4.30 18.45
CA LEU A 114 -0.21 -5.56 19.04
C LEU A 114 1.31 -5.73 19.01
N SER A 115 1.98 -5.23 17.96
CA SER A 115 3.42 -5.37 17.79
C SER A 115 4.16 -4.20 18.47
N GLU A 116 5.23 -4.52 19.20
CA GLU A 116 6.14 -3.52 19.78
C GLU A 116 7.01 -2.84 18.69
N GLU A 117 7.30 -3.56 17.61
CA GLU A 117 8.07 -3.05 16.49
C GLU A 117 7.27 -2.08 15.62
N ARG A 118 7.80 -0.86 15.48
CA ARG A 118 7.23 0.16 14.59
C ARG A 118 7.62 -0.09 13.15
N MET A 119 6.77 -0.81 12.42
CA MET A 119 6.90 -0.99 10.98
C MET A 119 6.17 0.13 10.20
N PRO A 120 6.80 0.76 9.19
CA PRO A 120 6.11 1.67 8.27
C PRO A 120 5.04 0.96 7.43
N TYR A 121 3.97 1.67 7.05
CA TYR A 121 2.85 1.08 6.30
C TYR A 121 3.26 0.45 4.96
N LYS A 122 4.21 1.07 4.26
CA LYS A 122 4.78 0.55 3.01
C LYS A 122 5.40 -0.83 3.20
N ASP A 123 6.20 -0.99 4.25
CA ASP A 123 6.94 -2.22 4.51
C ASP A 123 5.99 -3.33 4.96
N PHE A 124 4.98 -2.97 5.75
CA PHE A 124 3.88 -3.88 6.11
C PHE A 124 3.16 -4.41 4.87
N ARG A 125 2.79 -3.54 3.92
CA ARG A 125 2.16 -3.98 2.65
C ARG A 125 3.08 -4.87 1.83
N LEU A 126 4.37 -4.53 1.72
CA LEU A 126 5.33 -5.36 0.98
C LEU A 126 5.50 -6.74 1.60
N LYS A 127 5.51 -6.82 2.95
CA LYS A 127 5.55 -8.10 3.67
C LYS A 127 4.29 -8.92 3.40
N LEU A 128 3.10 -8.31 3.54
CA LEU A 128 1.81 -8.94 3.24
C LEU A 128 1.75 -9.49 1.81
N VAL A 129 2.19 -8.72 0.81
CA VAL A 129 2.21 -9.17 -0.59
C VAL A 129 3.14 -10.37 -0.78
N LYS A 130 4.31 -10.37 -0.14
CA LYS A 130 5.26 -11.51 -0.23
C LYS A 130 4.66 -12.77 0.38
N GLU A 131 4.04 -12.66 1.55
CA GLU A 131 3.39 -13.77 2.25
C GLU A 131 2.24 -14.35 1.42
N LEU A 132 1.36 -13.51 0.88
CA LEU A 132 0.24 -13.95 0.02
C LEU A 132 0.71 -14.68 -1.25
N ILE A 133 1.82 -14.23 -1.87
CA ILE A 133 2.39 -14.89 -3.05
C ILE A 133 2.99 -16.25 -2.69
N GLN A 134 3.60 -16.36 -1.51
CA GLN A 134 4.19 -17.62 -1.03
C GLN A 134 3.12 -18.64 -0.67
N GLU A 135 2.04 -18.22 -0.04
CA GLU A 135 0.92 -19.09 0.36
C GLU A 135 0.07 -19.55 -0.83
N HIS A 136 -0.11 -18.68 -1.83
CA HIS A 136 -0.87 -18.97 -3.04
C HIS A 136 0.02 -18.88 -4.30
N PRO A 137 0.93 -19.85 -4.52
CA PRO A 137 1.77 -19.86 -5.70
C PRO A 137 0.90 -19.98 -6.95
N LEU A 138 0.93 -18.94 -7.78
CA LEU A 138 0.18 -18.92 -9.04
C LEU A 138 0.78 -19.97 -9.99
N PRO A 139 -0.02 -20.90 -10.54
CA PRO A 139 0.48 -21.84 -11.54
C PRO A 139 0.97 -21.06 -12.76
N ARG A 140 2.22 -21.28 -13.15
CA ARG A 140 2.79 -20.72 -14.38
C ARG A 140 1.99 -21.26 -15.56
N ARG A 141 1.06 -20.46 -16.07
CA ARG A 141 0.51 -20.71 -17.41
C ARG A 141 1.61 -20.40 -18.41
N SER A 142 2.25 -21.45 -18.92
CA SER A 142 3.03 -21.40 -20.15
C SER A 142 2.08 -21.16 -21.32
N THR A 143 1.50 -19.96 -21.38
CA THR A 143 0.77 -19.53 -22.57
C THR A 143 1.83 -19.03 -23.53
N GLY A 144 2.00 -19.71 -24.67
CA GLY A 144 3.02 -19.45 -25.69
C GLY A 144 3.14 -17.98 -26.05
N GLY A 145 4.06 -17.30 -25.36
CA GLY A 145 4.31 -15.87 -25.44
C GLY A 145 5.68 -15.58 -24.85
N ARG A 146 6.22 -14.39 -25.17
CA ARG A 146 7.58 -13.97 -24.84
C ARG A 146 7.90 -14.29 -23.36
N PRO A 147 8.92 -15.10 -23.05
CA PRO A 147 9.18 -15.55 -21.69
C PRO A 147 9.33 -14.35 -20.77
N CYS A 148 8.62 -14.38 -19.63
CA CYS A 148 8.72 -13.31 -18.64
C CYS A 148 10.20 -13.08 -18.28
N VAL A 149 10.59 -11.82 -18.33
CA VAL A 149 11.96 -11.39 -18.05
C VAL A 149 12.18 -11.58 -16.56
N ASN A 150 13.00 -12.57 -16.22
CA ASN A 150 13.78 -12.69 -14.98
C ASN A 150 13.01 -12.35 -13.69
N THR A 151 12.18 -13.29 -13.21
CA THR A 151 11.53 -13.21 -11.90
C THR A 151 12.58 -12.99 -10.79
N PRO A 152 12.36 -12.09 -9.82
CA PRO A 152 13.31 -11.83 -8.73
C PRO A 152 13.61 -13.08 -7.88
N LEU A 153 12.70 -14.05 -7.84
CA LEU A 153 12.90 -15.35 -7.20
C LEU A 153 14.07 -16.16 -7.77
N ARG A 154 14.55 -15.85 -8.98
CA ARG A 154 15.76 -16.50 -9.51
C ARG A 154 17.00 -16.19 -8.68
N LEU A 155 17.06 -15.02 -8.02
CA LEU A 155 18.24 -14.57 -7.27
C LEU A 155 18.19 -14.96 -5.79
N THR A 156 17.00 -15.22 -5.26
CA THR A 156 16.79 -15.42 -3.81
C THR A 156 16.31 -16.83 -3.45
N GLY A 157 15.88 -17.63 -4.42
CA GLY A 157 15.42 -19.00 -4.20
C GLY A 157 16.54 -20.03 -4.11
N ARG A 158 16.23 -21.19 -3.52
CA ARG A 158 17.08 -22.40 -3.64
C ARG A 158 16.79 -23.06 -4.99
N HIS A 159 17.82 -23.18 -5.83
CA HIS A 159 17.70 -23.73 -7.18
C HIS A 159 18.64 -24.91 -7.33
N PHE A 160 18.13 -26.02 -7.86
CA PHE A 160 18.90 -27.25 -8.08
C PHE A 160 18.83 -27.65 -9.55
N PRO A 161 19.95 -28.10 -10.16
CA PRO A 161 19.92 -28.68 -11.50
C PRO A 161 19.02 -29.91 -11.55
N SER A 162 18.17 -29.98 -12.56
CA SER A 162 17.28 -31.10 -12.85
C SER A 162 17.36 -31.44 -14.34
N PHE A 163 16.95 -32.63 -14.76
CA PHE A 163 16.92 -32.97 -16.19
C PHE A 163 15.71 -32.33 -16.88
N VAL A 164 15.88 -31.95 -18.14
CA VAL A 164 14.78 -31.49 -18.99
C VAL A 164 13.77 -32.64 -19.17
N PRO A 165 12.47 -32.40 -18.96
CA PRO A 165 11.46 -33.43 -19.11
C PRO A 165 11.44 -33.96 -20.55
N PRO A 166 11.30 -35.29 -20.73
CA PRO A 166 11.31 -35.90 -22.04
C PRO A 166 10.12 -35.44 -22.89
N THR A 167 10.33 -35.33 -24.20
CA THR A 167 9.28 -35.05 -25.18
C THR A 167 9.03 -36.30 -26.02
N GLU A 168 7.82 -36.49 -26.53
CA GLU A 168 7.46 -37.67 -27.35
C GLU A 168 8.43 -37.91 -28.52
N ALA A 169 8.92 -36.85 -29.16
CA ALA A 169 9.85 -36.95 -30.29
C ALA A 169 11.30 -37.28 -29.92
N GLN A 170 11.76 -36.97 -28.70
CA GLN A 170 13.18 -37.03 -28.34
C GLN A 170 13.49 -37.88 -27.09
N GLY A 171 12.45 -38.34 -26.38
CA GLY A 171 12.58 -39.17 -25.18
C GLY A 171 13.55 -38.58 -24.15
N GLN A 172 14.41 -39.41 -23.56
CA GLN A 172 15.41 -38.97 -22.58
C GLN A 172 16.56 -38.14 -23.18
N SER A 173 16.66 -38.05 -24.51
CA SER A 173 17.63 -37.21 -25.20
C SER A 173 17.10 -35.80 -25.47
N THR A 174 15.94 -35.42 -24.92
CA THR A 174 15.44 -34.05 -25.03
C THR A 174 16.46 -33.06 -24.49
N ARG A 175 16.79 -32.08 -25.34
CA ARG A 175 17.69 -30.97 -25.01
C ARG A 175 17.02 -29.65 -25.34
N ARG A 176 17.25 -28.64 -24.51
CA ARG A 176 16.79 -27.26 -24.74
C ARG A 176 17.98 -26.33 -24.85
N HIS A 177 17.81 -25.18 -25.48
CA HIS A 177 18.85 -24.16 -25.57
C HIS A 177 19.14 -23.55 -24.20
N CYS A 178 20.41 -23.46 -23.83
CA CYS A 178 20.84 -22.79 -22.61
C CYS A 178 20.52 -21.29 -22.71
N ARG A 179 19.70 -20.78 -21.78
CA ARG A 179 19.29 -19.36 -21.79
C ARG A 179 20.48 -18.41 -21.63
N VAL A 180 21.44 -18.75 -20.78
CA VAL A 180 22.62 -17.92 -20.54
C VAL A 180 23.52 -17.88 -21.79
N CYS A 181 23.88 -19.04 -22.37
CA CYS A 181 24.71 -19.05 -23.58
C CYS A 181 24.08 -18.28 -24.76
N LEU A 182 22.74 -18.29 -24.85
CA LEU A 182 22.02 -17.62 -25.93
C LEU A 182 21.97 -16.09 -25.77
N TYR A 183 21.88 -15.59 -24.54
CA TYR A 183 21.63 -14.17 -24.25
C TYR A 183 22.73 -13.43 -23.50
N THR A 184 23.79 -14.13 -23.08
CA THR A 184 24.89 -13.55 -22.32
C THR A 184 25.49 -12.33 -23.03
N THR A 185 25.87 -11.34 -22.21
CA THR A 185 26.64 -10.17 -22.65
C THR A 185 28.08 -10.21 -22.19
N GLN A 186 28.45 -11.17 -21.32
CA GLN A 186 29.78 -11.26 -20.72
C GLN A 186 30.75 -12.09 -21.57
N ARG A 187 30.22 -12.98 -22.42
CA ARG A 187 31.01 -13.85 -23.30
C ARG A 187 30.37 -13.95 -24.69
N LYS A 188 31.06 -14.63 -25.60
CA LYS A 188 30.55 -14.92 -26.94
C LYS A 188 29.23 -15.71 -26.84
N ARG A 189 28.22 -15.25 -27.57
CA ARG A 189 26.91 -15.92 -27.63
C ARG A 189 27.02 -17.20 -28.44
N GLU A 190 26.46 -18.27 -27.88
CA GLU A 190 26.51 -19.61 -28.47
C GLU A 190 25.16 -20.31 -28.32
N ARG A 191 24.72 -21.00 -29.37
CA ARG A 191 23.49 -21.82 -29.36
C ARG A 191 23.79 -23.19 -28.77
N LYS A 192 24.09 -23.24 -27.47
CA LYS A 192 24.42 -24.49 -26.77
C LYS A 192 23.16 -25.20 -26.28
N LEU A 193 23.04 -26.48 -26.59
CA LEU A 193 21.98 -27.36 -26.10
C LEU A 193 22.40 -28.01 -24.77
N THR A 194 21.46 -28.10 -23.82
CA THR A 194 21.68 -28.71 -22.50
C THR A 194 20.54 -29.68 -22.15
N ARG A 195 20.90 -30.74 -21.42
CA ARG A 195 19.95 -31.68 -20.80
C ARG A 195 19.49 -31.23 -19.42
N TYR A 196 20.07 -30.15 -18.89
CA TYR A 196 19.81 -29.66 -17.55
C TYR A 196 18.93 -28.41 -17.58
N MET A 197 18.08 -28.27 -16.57
CA MET A 197 17.22 -27.14 -16.33
C MET A 197 17.05 -26.88 -14.84
N CYS A 198 16.68 -25.65 -14.50
CA CYS A 198 16.13 -25.33 -13.20
C CYS A 198 14.61 -25.54 -13.25
N SER A 199 14.07 -26.48 -12.48
CA SER A 199 12.64 -26.78 -12.40
C SER A 199 11.84 -25.60 -11.84
N SER A 200 12.35 -24.97 -10.77
CA SER A 200 11.77 -23.78 -10.15
C SER A 200 11.65 -22.59 -11.11
N CYS A 201 12.65 -22.42 -11.99
CA CYS A 201 12.70 -21.33 -12.96
C CYS A 201 12.15 -21.71 -14.35
N ASP A 202 11.79 -22.98 -14.59
CA ASP A 202 11.47 -23.56 -15.91
C ASP A 202 12.40 -23.05 -17.02
N THR A 203 13.71 -23.13 -16.78
CA THR A 203 14.72 -22.59 -17.68
C THR A 203 15.87 -23.57 -17.86
N ALA A 204 16.21 -23.87 -19.12
CA ALA A 204 17.32 -24.74 -19.47
C ALA A 204 18.66 -24.01 -19.33
N LEU A 205 19.60 -24.61 -18.59
CA LEU A 205 20.89 -24.04 -18.22
C LEU A 205 21.99 -25.11 -18.29
N CYS A 206 23.22 -24.74 -18.65
CA CYS A 206 24.35 -25.66 -18.49
C CYS A 206 24.68 -25.82 -17.00
N PRO A 207 25.09 -27.02 -16.52
CA PRO A 207 25.40 -27.27 -15.11
C PRO A 207 26.38 -26.27 -14.50
N ALA A 208 27.44 -25.95 -15.24
CA ALA A 208 28.40 -24.91 -14.89
C ALA A 208 28.93 -24.27 -16.19
N PRO A 209 29.27 -22.96 -16.18
CA PRO A 209 29.02 -21.96 -15.13
C PRO A 209 27.61 -21.32 -15.21
N CYS A 210 26.85 -21.60 -16.27
CA CYS A 210 25.58 -20.93 -16.55
C CYS A 210 24.51 -21.06 -15.46
N PHE A 211 24.47 -22.18 -14.75
CA PHE A 211 23.50 -22.38 -13.68
C PHE A 211 23.72 -21.39 -12.54
N GLU A 212 24.98 -21.18 -12.15
CA GLU A 212 25.34 -20.22 -11.10
C GLU A 212 25.08 -18.78 -11.57
N GLU A 213 25.60 -18.39 -12.74
CA GLU A 213 25.43 -17.05 -13.31
C GLU A 213 23.94 -16.64 -13.37
N PHE A 214 23.05 -17.56 -13.75
CA PHE A 214 21.62 -17.29 -13.85
C PHE A 214 20.93 -17.10 -12.50
N HIS A 215 21.48 -17.62 -11.40
CA HIS A 215 20.88 -17.49 -10.07
C HIS A 215 21.62 -16.51 -9.16
N THR A 216 22.81 -16.02 -9.53
CA THR A 216 23.58 -15.06 -8.73
C THR A 216 23.67 -13.67 -9.36
N LEU A 217 23.71 -13.56 -10.69
CA LEU A 217 23.96 -12.29 -11.36
C LEU A 217 22.67 -11.62 -11.87
N LYS A 218 22.51 -10.33 -11.57
CA LYS A 218 21.40 -9.51 -12.10
C LYS A 218 21.46 -9.38 -13.63
N ASN A 219 22.66 -9.31 -14.19
CA ASN A 219 22.94 -9.29 -15.63
C ASN A 219 23.96 -10.40 -15.94
N TYR A 220 23.61 -11.33 -16.83
CA TYR A 220 24.41 -12.50 -17.22
C TYR A 220 24.66 -12.51 -18.74
#